data_AF-A0A6N7MHN7-F1
#
_entry.id   AF-A0A6N7MHN7-F1
#
_cell.length_a   1.000
_cell.length_b   1.000
_cell.length_c   1.000
_cell.angle_alpha   90.00
_cell.angle_beta   90.00
_cell.angle_gamma   90.00
#
_symmetry.space_group_name_H-M   'P 1'
#
loop_
_entity.id
_entity.type
_entity.pdbx_description
1 polymer ?
#
loop_
_entity_poly.entity_id
_entity_poly.type
_entity_poly.pdbx_seq_one_letter_code
_entity_poly.pdbx_strand_id
1 'polypeptide(L)'
;MRGNNSRKKVIALRADIDALPINEQSGLSFKSVNKGIMHACGHDVHTAALIGTGRILNELRDELEGTVLLIFQPGEELVPGGAKLMLEEGALRDPTPDIVIGQHVLPELDTGTFGFRE
;
A
#
# COMPACT_ATOMS: atom_id res chain seq x y z
N MET A 1 5.96 3.51 12.12
CA MET A 1 5.46 4.04 13.41
C MET A 1 5.76 3.02 14.51
N ARG A 2 6.21 3.47 15.67
CA ARG A 2 6.52 2.61 16.83
C ARG A 2 5.51 2.88 17.94
N GLY A 3 4.80 1.85 18.39
CA GLY A 3 3.99 1.90 19.60
C GLY A 3 4.81 1.51 20.83
N ASN A 4 4.12 1.12 21.90
CA ASN A 4 4.72 0.56 23.10
C ASN A 4 5.46 -0.74 22.79
N ASN A 5 6.52 -1.06 23.56
CA ASN A 5 7.30 -2.29 23.38
C ASN A 5 7.67 -2.57 21.92
N SER A 6 8.18 -1.55 21.20
CA SER A 6 8.27 -1.53 19.74
C SER A 6 9.04 -2.70 19.09
N ARG A 7 9.83 -3.45 19.86
CA ARG A 7 10.59 -4.62 19.41
C ARG A 7 9.83 -5.95 19.49
N LYS A 8 8.61 -5.95 20.05
CA LYS A 8 7.82 -7.16 20.32
C LYS A 8 7.30 -7.82 19.05
N LYS A 9 6.82 -7.03 18.10
CA LYS A 9 6.29 -7.49 16.81
C LYS A 9 6.38 -6.36 15.79
N VAL A 10 6.64 -6.71 14.53
CA VAL A 10 6.74 -5.79 13.40
C VAL A 10 5.77 -6.25 12.33
N ILE A 11 4.78 -5.42 12.00
CA ILE A 11 3.81 -5.66 10.93
C ILE A 11 4.08 -4.66 9.82
N ALA A 12 4.21 -5.13 8.58
CA ALA A 12 4.26 -4.27 7.41
C ALA A 12 2.89 -4.23 6.72
N LEU A 13 2.45 -3.03 6.36
CA LEU A 13 1.26 -2.77 5.55
C LEU A 13 1.73 -2.18 4.23
N ARG A 14 1.34 -2.78 3.10
CA ARG A 14 1.85 -2.44 1.76
C ARG A 14 0.75 -1.93 0.84
N ALA A 15 1.06 -0.87 0.10
CA ALA A 15 0.31 -0.37 -1.04
C ALA A 15 1.28 -0.14 -2.22
N ASP A 16 0.86 -0.48 -3.42
CA ASP A 16 1.47 -0.06 -4.69
C ASP A 16 1.08 1.38 -5.04
N ILE A 17 1.95 2.06 -5.80
CA ILE A 17 1.81 3.49 -6.08
C ILE A 17 1.89 3.86 -7.57
N ASP A 18 2.27 2.93 -8.45
CA ASP A 18 2.45 3.22 -9.87
C ASP A 18 1.13 3.21 -10.66
N ALA A 19 1.15 3.85 -11.82
CA ALA A 19 0.04 3.93 -12.75
C ALA A 19 0.35 3.13 -14.02
N LEU A 20 -0.63 3.02 -14.92
CA LEU A 20 -0.50 2.30 -16.19
C LEU A 20 -0.44 3.24 -17.39
N PRO A 21 0.21 2.85 -18.51
CA PRO A 21 0.24 3.60 -19.76
C PRO A 21 -1.08 3.47 -20.54
N ILE A 22 -2.17 3.88 -19.90
CA ILE A 22 -3.54 3.83 -20.42
C ILE A 22 -4.09 5.24 -20.51
N ASN A 23 -4.69 5.59 -21.64
CA ASN A 23 -5.40 6.85 -21.77
C ASN A 23 -6.76 6.77 -21.07
N GLU A 24 -6.95 7.55 -20.01
CA GLU A 24 -8.19 7.55 -19.24
C GLU A 24 -9.41 8.03 -20.06
N GLN A 25 -10.50 7.25 -19.98
CA GLN A 25 -11.78 7.52 -20.64
C GLN A 25 -12.97 7.59 -19.66
N SER A 26 -12.68 7.77 -18.36
CA SER A 26 -13.69 7.76 -17.29
C SER A 26 -14.71 8.91 -17.38
N GLY A 27 -14.31 10.05 -17.95
CA GLY A 27 -15.11 11.28 -17.95
C GLY A 27 -15.22 11.97 -16.59
N LEU A 28 -14.51 11.48 -15.57
CA LEU A 28 -14.56 12.01 -14.22
C LEU A 28 -13.88 13.39 -14.11
N SER A 29 -14.32 14.21 -13.15
CA SER A 29 -13.77 15.54 -12.91
C SER A 29 -12.31 15.50 -12.41
N PHE A 30 -11.92 14.40 -11.77
CA PHE A 30 -10.58 14.15 -11.24
C PHE A 30 -9.75 13.21 -12.12
N LYS A 31 -10.16 13.01 -13.38
CA LYS A 31 -9.37 12.20 -14.33
C LYS A 31 -7.93 12.67 -14.42
N SER A 32 -7.04 11.75 -14.78
CA SER A 32 -5.64 12.00 -15.02
C SER A 32 -5.42 13.22 -15.93
N VAL A 33 -4.55 14.12 -15.45
CA VAL A 33 -4.03 15.25 -16.23
C VAL A 33 -2.84 14.84 -17.10
N ASN A 34 -2.28 13.64 -16.87
CA ASN A 34 -1.16 13.08 -17.62
C ASN A 34 -1.72 12.26 -18.79
N LYS A 35 -1.61 12.79 -20.02
CA LYS A 35 -2.10 12.11 -21.22
C LYS A 35 -1.45 10.74 -21.38
N GLY A 36 -2.26 9.71 -21.64
CA GLY A 36 -1.80 8.34 -21.81
C GLY A 36 -1.41 7.62 -20.51
N ILE A 37 -1.64 8.22 -19.33
CA ILE A 37 -1.39 7.60 -18.03
C ILE A 37 -2.68 7.61 -17.19
N MET A 38 -2.99 6.50 -16.52
CA MET A 38 -4.16 6.35 -15.64
C MET A 38 -3.85 5.37 -14.50
N HIS A 39 -4.35 5.63 -13.29
CA HIS A 39 -4.47 4.60 -12.24
C HIS A 39 -5.64 3.67 -12.55
N ALA A 40 -5.46 2.79 -13.54
CA ALA A 40 -6.50 1.87 -13.97
C ALA A 40 -6.63 0.61 -13.08
N CYS A 41 -5.67 0.38 -12.18
CA CYS A 41 -5.63 -0.76 -11.24
C CYS A 41 -6.02 -0.38 -9.80
N GLY A 42 -6.32 0.90 -9.53
CA GLY A 42 -6.72 1.36 -8.19
C GLY A 42 -5.58 1.64 -7.21
N HIS A 43 -4.33 1.74 -7.68
CA HIS A 43 -3.16 2.03 -6.82
C HIS A 43 -3.25 3.40 -6.13
N ASP A 44 -4.01 4.34 -6.70
CA ASP A 44 -4.41 5.59 -6.06
C ASP A 44 -5.27 5.35 -4.82
N VAL A 45 -6.25 4.44 -4.89
CA VAL A 45 -7.07 4.01 -3.76
C VAL A 45 -6.20 3.30 -2.71
N HIS A 46 -5.31 2.39 -3.13
CA HIS A 46 -4.43 1.66 -2.21
C HIS A 46 -3.54 2.61 -1.40
N THR A 47 -2.92 3.57 -2.10
CA THR A 47 -2.08 4.60 -1.49
C THR A 47 -2.87 5.47 -0.52
N ALA A 48 -4.04 5.97 -0.93
CA ALA A 48 -4.89 6.81 -0.09
C ALA A 48 -5.34 6.06 1.19
N ALA A 49 -5.77 4.80 1.04
CA ALA A 49 -6.18 3.96 2.16
C ALA A 49 -5.03 3.70 3.14
N LEU A 50 -3.82 3.42 2.65
CA LEU A 50 -2.66 3.20 3.51
C LEU A 50 -2.23 4.48 4.24
N ILE A 51 -2.30 5.65 3.59
CA ILE A 51 -2.06 6.94 4.25
C ILE A 51 -3.09 7.18 5.37
N GLY A 52 -4.38 6.95 5.09
CA GLY A 52 -5.45 7.05 6.09
C GLY A 52 -5.22 6.11 7.27
N THR A 53 -4.86 4.86 6.98
CA THR A 53 -4.51 3.85 7.99
C THR A 53 -3.34 4.30 8.85
N GLY A 54 -2.26 4.80 8.23
CA GLY A 54 -1.10 5.33 8.94
C GLY A 54 -1.43 6.50 9.87
N ARG A 55 -2.34 7.40 9.46
CA ARG A 55 -2.81 8.52 10.29
C ARG A 55 -3.56 8.03 11.53
N ILE A 56 -4.56 7.16 11.33
CA ILE A 56 -5.37 6.60 12.43
C ILE A 56 -4.48 5.82 13.41
N LEU A 57 -3.60 4.96 12.89
CA LEU A 57 -2.67 4.21 13.73
C LEU A 57 -1.73 5.12 14.52
N ASN A 58 -1.31 6.25 13.93
CA ASN A 58 -0.46 7.22 14.62
C ASN A 58 -1.19 7.97 15.74
N GLU A 59 -2.48 8.24 15.57
CA GLU A 59 -3.33 8.78 16.64
C GLU A 59 -3.49 7.76 17.79
N LEU A 60 -3.58 6.48 17.47
CA LEU A 60 -3.71 5.37 18.42
C LEU A 60 -2.37 4.81 18.91
N ARG A 61 -1.23 5.45 18.61
CA ARG A 61 0.10 4.87 18.79
C ARG A 61 0.41 4.44 20.23
N ASP A 62 -0.15 5.14 21.22
CA ASP A 62 0.09 4.89 22.64
C ASP A 62 -0.77 3.72 23.18
N GLU A 63 -1.71 3.22 22.38
CA GLU A 63 -2.52 2.02 22.64
C GLU A 63 -1.97 0.78 21.92
N LEU A 64 -1.01 0.97 21.00
CA LEU A 64 -0.47 -0.09 20.16
C LEU A 64 0.80 -0.70 20.76
N GLU A 65 0.95 -2.00 20.61
CA GLU A 65 2.15 -2.75 20.96
C GLU A 65 2.91 -3.15 19.68
N GLY A 66 4.21 -2.90 19.63
CA GLY A 66 5.08 -3.24 18.50
C GLY A 66 5.30 -2.10 17.52
N THR A 67 5.59 -2.45 16.27
CA THR A 67 5.93 -1.51 15.18
C THR A 67 5.07 -1.80 13.96
N VAL A 68 4.57 -0.74 13.32
CA VAL A 68 3.92 -0.80 12.01
C VAL A 68 4.82 -0.12 10.98
N LEU A 69 5.17 -0.84 9.92
CA LEU A 69 5.85 -0.34 8.73
C LEU A 69 4.82 -0.05 7.64
N LEU A 70 4.90 1.12 7.02
CA LEU A 70 4.08 1.48 5.87
C LEU A 70 4.97 1.41 4.64
N ILE A 71 4.62 0.54 3.68
CA ILE A 71 5.38 0.31 2.46
C ILE A 71 4.58 0.88 1.30
N PHE A 72 5.18 1.85 0.61
CA PHE A 72 4.66 2.41 -0.64
C PHE A 72 5.55 1.90 -1.78
N GLN A 73 5.11 0.85 -2.45
CA GLN A 73 5.90 0.12 -3.44
C GLN A 73 5.72 0.72 -4.84
N PRO A 74 6.79 1.20 -5.50
CA PRO A 74 6.74 1.59 -6.91
C PRO A 74 6.78 0.38 -7.84
N GLY A 75 6.39 0.59 -9.10
CA GLY A 75 6.65 -0.32 -10.22
C GLY A 75 6.09 -1.73 -10.03
N GLU A 76 4.91 -1.87 -9.43
CA GLU A 76 4.21 -3.16 -9.34
C GLU A 76 3.87 -3.71 -10.72
N GLU A 77 3.46 -2.83 -11.65
CA GLU A 77 2.95 -3.20 -12.97
C GLU A 77 4.04 -3.64 -13.95
N LEU A 78 5.31 -3.50 -13.57
CA LEU A 78 6.47 -3.83 -14.40
C LEU A 78 7.05 -5.20 -14.01
N VAL A 79 7.72 -5.87 -14.97
CA VAL A 79 8.55 -7.05 -14.68
C VAL A 79 10.02 -6.59 -14.68
N PRO A 80 10.83 -6.85 -13.63
CA PRO A 80 10.65 -7.80 -12.54
C PRO A 80 9.90 -7.29 -11.29
N GLY A 81 9.28 -6.11 -11.35
CA GLY A 81 8.51 -5.51 -10.26
C GLY A 81 9.38 -4.75 -9.26
N GLY A 82 8.85 -3.68 -8.67
CA GLY A 82 9.60 -2.88 -7.71
C GLY A 82 9.78 -3.55 -6.34
N ALA A 83 8.96 -4.56 -6.00
CA ALA A 83 9.13 -5.35 -4.77
C ALA A 83 10.54 -5.96 -4.68
N LYS A 84 11.04 -6.55 -5.78
CA LYS A 84 12.36 -7.17 -5.82
C LYS A 84 13.47 -6.14 -5.53
N LEU A 85 13.40 -4.98 -6.19
CA LEU A 85 14.38 -3.91 -6.02
C LEU A 85 14.37 -3.37 -4.59
N MET A 86 13.19 -3.15 -4.00
CA MET A 86 13.06 -2.71 -2.60
C MET A 86 13.71 -3.69 -1.62
N LEU A 87 13.57 -5.00 -1.85
CA LEU A 87 14.21 -6.02 -1.02
C LEU A 87 15.74 -6.03 -1.17
N GLU A 88 16.23 -5.89 -2.40
CA GLU A 88 17.67 -5.83 -2.71
C GLU A 88 18.33 -4.59 -2.06
N GLU A 89 17.64 -3.45 -2.09
CA GLU A 89 18.06 -2.20 -1.45
C GLU A 89 17.87 -2.20 0.08
N GLY A 90 17.20 -3.23 0.63
CA GLY A 90 17.11 -3.45 2.06
C GLY A 90 15.95 -2.73 2.76
N ALA A 91 14.86 -2.42 2.03
CA ALA A 91 13.67 -1.76 2.58
C ALA A 91 13.07 -2.46 3.81
N LEU A 92 13.31 -3.78 3.98
CA LEU A 92 12.79 -4.60 5.08
C LEU A 92 13.90 -5.16 6.01
N ARG A 93 15.10 -4.57 6.03
CA ARG A 93 16.21 -5.05 6.88
C ARG A 93 16.19 -4.51 8.31
N ASP A 94 15.69 -3.29 8.53
CA ASP A 94 15.58 -2.73 9.89
C ASP A 94 14.40 -1.73 9.99
N PRO A 95 13.31 -2.09 10.68
CA PRO A 95 13.04 -3.40 11.26
C PRO A 95 12.60 -4.43 10.21
N THR A 96 12.90 -5.71 10.43
CA THR A 96 12.36 -6.80 9.62
C THR A 96 10.92 -7.12 10.05
N PRO A 97 9.94 -7.11 9.13
CA PRO A 97 8.56 -7.46 9.46
C PRO A 97 8.38 -8.96 9.69
N ASP A 98 7.58 -9.31 10.69
CA ASP A 98 7.12 -10.69 10.94
C ASP A 98 6.03 -11.11 9.95
N ILE A 99 5.24 -10.13 9.48
CA ILE A 99 4.16 -10.31 8.51
C ILE A 99 4.06 -9.08 7.62
N VAL A 100 3.78 -9.31 6.34
CA VAL A 100 3.44 -8.28 5.36
C VAL A 100 1.99 -8.48 4.95
N ILE A 101 1.17 -7.43 5.07
CA ILE A 101 -0.23 -7.43 4.66
C ILE A 101 -0.37 -6.45 3.50
N GLY A 102 -0.94 -6.93 2.40
CA GLY A 102 -1.33 -6.11 1.25
C GLY A 102 -2.84 -6.20 1.04
N GLN A 103 -3.38 -5.25 0.29
CA GLN A 103 -4.77 -5.25 -0.15
C GLN A 103 -4.84 -4.81 -1.60
N HIS A 104 -5.87 -5.27 -2.31
CA HIS A 104 -6.17 -4.86 -3.67
C HIS A 104 -7.67 -4.64 -3.79
N VAL A 105 -8.10 -3.55 -4.41
CA VAL A 105 -9.52 -3.34 -4.72
C VAL A 105 -9.97 -4.39 -5.72
N LEU A 106 -11.18 -4.94 -5.52
CA LEU A 106 -11.75 -5.92 -6.43
C LEU A 106 -13.13 -5.43 -6.87
N PRO A 107 -13.29 -4.95 -8.12
CA PRO A 107 -14.54 -4.37 -8.60
C PRO A 107 -15.77 -5.29 -8.49
N GLU A 108 -15.55 -6.61 -8.47
CA GLU A 108 -16.59 -7.63 -8.37
C GLU A 108 -17.10 -7.85 -6.93
N LEU A 109 -16.44 -7.28 -5.92
CA LEU A 109 -16.88 -7.36 -4.53
C LEU A 109 -17.61 -6.08 -4.11
N ASP A 110 -18.75 -6.27 -3.42
CA ASP A 110 -19.49 -5.15 -2.83
C ASP A 110 -18.65 -4.44 -1.77
N THR A 111 -18.77 -3.11 -1.72
CA THR A 111 -18.09 -2.28 -0.71
C THR A 111 -18.44 -2.73 0.70
N GLY A 112 -17.42 -2.84 1.57
CA GLY A 112 -17.57 -3.37 2.93
C GLY A 112 -17.35 -4.89 3.03
N THR A 113 -17.14 -5.57 1.92
CA THR A 113 -16.79 -7.00 1.87
C THR A 113 -15.29 -7.18 1.75
N PHE A 114 -14.73 -8.16 2.47
CA PHE A 114 -13.31 -8.49 2.43
C PHE A 114 -13.11 -9.96 2.06
N GLY A 115 -12.35 -10.21 1.00
CA GLY A 115 -11.83 -11.53 0.65
C GLY A 115 -10.40 -11.69 1.18
N PHE A 116 -10.07 -12.85 1.73
CA PHE A 116 -8.75 -13.13 2.29
C PHE A 116 -8.05 -14.24 1.49
N ARG A 117 -6.74 -14.11 1.33
CA ARG A 117 -5.85 -15.11 0.72
C ARG A 117 -4.52 -15.12 1.47
N GLU A 118 -4.01 -16.31 1.75
CA GLU A 118 -2.70 -16.55 2.40
C GLU A 118 -1.68 -17.06 1.37
#